data_AF-A0A357IF12-F1
#
_entry.id   AF-A0A357IF12-F1
#
_cell.length_a   1.000
_cell.length_b   1.000
_cell.length_c   1.000
_cell.angle_alpha   90.00
_cell.angle_beta   90.00
_cell.angle_gamma   90.00
#
_symmetry.space_group_name_H-M   'P 1'
#
loop_
_entity.id
_entity.type
_entity.pdbx_description
1 polymer ?
#
loop_
_entity_poly.entity_id
_entity_poly.type
_entity_poly.pdbx_seq_one_letter_code
_entity_poly.pdbx_strand_id
1 'polypeptide(L)'
;MLTMATARMLLIALLLTGSAVAAEPSSQQGGAFTHSRPADARAYSHPTAAVRREQRMDFTLGQAIFEKLWVSAPASTRSSDGLGPLYNARSCRQCHRGNGRGVVAEGDDQPQLSFVAKLSVP
;
A
#
# COMPACT_ATOMS: atom_id res chain seq x y z
N MET A 1 -27.88 -55.03 -11.86
CA MET A 1 -26.65 -54.98 -12.69
C MET A 1 -26.64 -53.65 -13.43
N LEU A 2 -26.12 -52.59 -12.79
CA LEU A 2 -25.91 -51.30 -13.45
C LEU A 2 -24.84 -51.53 -14.54
N THR A 3 -25.19 -51.34 -15.80
CA THR A 3 -24.24 -51.50 -16.91
C THR A 3 -23.20 -50.38 -16.85
N MET A 4 -21.93 -50.68 -17.15
CA MET A 4 -20.84 -49.70 -17.11
C MET A 4 -21.12 -48.44 -17.97
N ALA A 5 -22.04 -48.54 -18.94
CA ALA A 5 -22.50 -47.44 -19.77
C ALA A 5 -23.33 -46.40 -18.99
N THR A 6 -24.23 -46.82 -18.10
CA THR A 6 -25.04 -45.87 -17.30
C THR A 6 -24.20 -45.18 -16.22
N ALA A 7 -23.23 -45.89 -15.64
CA ALA A 7 -22.26 -45.30 -14.71
C ALA A 7 -21.38 -44.24 -15.37
N ARG A 8 -20.93 -44.45 -16.62
CA ARG A 8 -20.16 -43.46 -17.40
C ARG A 8 -20.99 -42.25 -17.79
N MET A 9 -22.25 -42.45 -18.18
CA MET A 9 -23.13 -41.34 -18.58
C MET A 9 -23.48 -40.43 -17.39
N LEU A 10 -23.66 -41.02 -16.19
CA LEU A 10 -23.88 -40.26 -14.95
C LEU A 10 -22.63 -39.48 -14.51
N LEU A 11 -21.43 -40.06 -14.68
CA LEU A 11 -20.16 -39.39 -14.35
C LEU A 11 -19.88 -38.19 -15.28
N ILE A 12 -20.21 -38.32 -16.57
CA ILE A 12 -20.06 -37.24 -17.57
C ILE A 12 -21.05 -36.10 -17.29
N ALA A 13 -22.31 -36.42 -16.93
CA ALA A 13 -23.31 -35.40 -16.57
C ALA A 13 -22.92 -34.62 -15.30
N LEU A 14 -22.24 -35.25 -14.35
CA LEU A 14 -21.74 -34.61 -13.14
C LEU A 14 -20.53 -33.69 -13.40
N LEU A 15 -19.71 -34.00 -14.43
CA LEU A 15 -18.58 -33.18 -14.87
C LEU A 15 -19.03 -31.94 -15.68
N LEU A 16 -20.18 -32.00 -16.36
CA LEU A 16 -20.70 -30.91 -17.20
C LEU A 16 -21.55 -29.87 -16.44
N THR A 17 -22.02 -30.19 -15.23
CA THR A 17 -22.82 -29.28 -14.39
C THR A 17 -22.04 -28.72 -13.20
N GLY A 18 -20.75 -29.04 -13.10
CA GLY A 18 -19.83 -28.44 -12.13
C GLY A 18 -19.57 -26.98 -12.45
N SER A 19 -20.52 -26.11 -12.12
CA SER A 19 -20.28 -24.67 -12.03
C SER A 19 -19.17 -24.47 -11.00
N ALA A 20 -17.96 -24.22 -11.48
CA ALA A 20 -16.93 -23.63 -10.65
C ALA A 20 -17.50 -22.27 -10.18
N VAL A 21 -18.01 -22.23 -8.95
CA VAL A 21 -18.13 -20.97 -8.23
C VAL A 21 -16.71 -20.42 -8.20
N ALA A 22 -16.45 -19.45 -9.09
CA ALA A 22 -15.28 -18.62 -8.96
C ALA A 22 -15.35 -18.08 -7.54
N ALA A 23 -14.37 -18.43 -6.71
CA ALA A 23 -14.29 -17.89 -5.37
C ALA A 23 -14.31 -16.36 -5.51
N GLU A 24 -15.36 -15.73 -4.99
CA GLU A 24 -15.41 -14.28 -4.82
C GLU A 24 -14.09 -13.85 -4.16
N PRO A 25 -13.40 -12.82 -4.66
CA PRO A 25 -12.11 -12.42 -4.13
C PRO A 25 -12.27 -12.18 -2.63
N SER A 26 -11.64 -13.05 -1.85
CA SER A 26 -11.82 -13.18 -0.40
C SER A 26 -11.85 -11.82 0.31
N SER A 27 -12.66 -11.76 1.37
CA SER A 27 -12.91 -10.65 2.29
C SER A 27 -11.66 -10.10 2.97
N GLN A 28 -10.72 -9.59 2.16
CA GLN A 28 -9.57 -8.83 2.61
C GLN A 28 -10.12 -7.50 3.13
N GLN A 29 -9.84 -7.14 4.38
CA GLN A 29 -10.18 -5.80 4.87
C GLN A 29 -9.49 -4.77 3.96
N GLY A 30 -10.28 -3.92 3.29
CA GLY A 30 -9.77 -2.99 2.26
C GLY A 30 -9.73 -3.55 0.83
N GLY A 31 -10.09 -4.81 0.59
CA GLY A 31 -10.40 -5.43 -0.72
C GLY A 31 -9.48 -5.00 -1.86
N ALA A 32 -9.96 -4.01 -2.65
CA ALA A 32 -9.27 -3.46 -3.82
C ALA A 32 -7.86 -2.89 -3.54
N PHE A 33 -7.55 -2.55 -2.29
CA PHE A 33 -6.25 -2.01 -1.87
C PHE A 33 -5.30 -3.06 -1.28
N THR A 34 -5.71 -4.32 -1.19
CA THR A 34 -4.85 -5.40 -0.70
C THR A 34 -4.08 -6.04 -1.86
N HIS A 35 -2.86 -6.49 -1.62
CA HIS A 35 -2.05 -7.23 -2.59
C HIS A 35 -1.41 -8.47 -1.96
N SER A 36 -1.10 -9.49 -2.76
CA SER A 36 -0.56 -10.78 -2.31
C SER A 36 0.98 -10.87 -2.32
N ARG A 37 1.67 -9.73 -2.32
CA ARG A 37 3.15 -9.72 -2.31
C ARG A 37 3.65 -9.94 -0.86
N PRO A 38 4.90 -10.41 -0.67
CA PRO A 38 5.45 -10.61 0.66
C PRO A 38 5.28 -9.37 1.55
N ALA A 39 4.92 -9.61 2.82
CA ALA A 39 4.86 -8.57 3.83
C ALA A 39 6.28 -8.22 4.29
N ASP A 40 6.96 -7.37 3.51
CA ASP A 40 8.28 -6.84 3.82
C ASP A 40 8.22 -5.32 4.09
N ALA A 41 9.38 -4.70 4.29
CA ALA A 41 9.48 -3.26 4.53
C ALA A 41 8.98 -2.38 3.36
N ARG A 42 8.66 -2.98 2.20
CA ARG A 42 8.14 -2.31 0.99
C ARG A 42 6.72 -2.75 0.66
N ALA A 43 6.00 -3.40 1.58
CA ALA A 43 4.61 -3.80 1.37
C ALA A 43 3.75 -2.62 0.88
N TYR A 44 3.88 -1.45 1.48
CA TYR A 44 3.14 -0.23 1.09
C TYR A 44 3.77 0.56 -0.07
N SER A 45 4.78 0.01 -0.75
CA SER A 45 5.44 0.65 -1.91
C SER A 45 4.99 0.05 -3.24
N HIS A 46 3.97 -0.81 -3.22
CA HIS A 46 3.47 -1.48 -4.39
C HIS A 46 2.10 -0.92 -4.81
N PRO A 47 1.87 -0.70 -6.11
CA PRO A 47 0.54 -0.34 -6.57
C PRO A 47 -0.41 -1.50 -6.29
N THR A 48 -1.58 -1.18 -5.77
CA THR A 48 -2.62 -2.17 -5.49
C THR A 48 -3.32 -2.60 -6.77
N ALA A 49 -4.17 -3.64 -6.71
CA ALA A 49 -4.98 -4.06 -7.85
C ALA A 49 -5.95 -2.96 -8.34
N ALA A 50 -6.34 -2.03 -7.46
CA ALA A 50 -7.17 -0.87 -7.81
C ALA A 50 -6.45 0.14 -8.72
N VAL A 51 -5.12 0.18 -8.74
CA VAL A 51 -4.35 1.13 -9.56
C VAL A 51 -4.31 0.63 -11.01
N ARG A 52 -5.07 1.29 -11.89
CA ARG A 52 -5.09 0.98 -13.33
C ARG A 52 -3.74 1.27 -13.98
N ARG A 53 -3.49 0.67 -15.13
CA ARG A 53 -2.21 0.81 -15.85
C ARG A 53 -1.89 2.28 -16.15
N GLU A 54 -2.90 3.05 -16.56
CA GLU A 54 -2.79 4.46 -16.90
C GLU A 54 -2.40 5.32 -15.67
N GLN A 55 -2.73 4.86 -14.47
CA GLN A 55 -2.45 5.56 -13.20
C GLN A 55 -1.09 5.17 -12.60
N ARG A 56 -0.35 4.22 -13.20
CA ARG A 56 0.93 3.75 -12.64
C ARG A 56 2.02 4.82 -12.65
N MET A 57 2.00 5.69 -13.65
CA MET A 57 2.92 6.83 -13.68
C MET A 57 2.64 7.76 -12.50
N ASP A 58 1.38 8.11 -12.26
CA ASP A 58 0.98 8.98 -11.14
C ASP A 58 1.33 8.35 -9.80
N PHE A 59 1.11 7.03 -9.63
CA PHE A 59 1.53 6.30 -8.44
C PHE A 59 3.05 6.42 -8.21
N THR A 60 3.84 6.23 -9.27
CA THR A 60 5.31 6.29 -9.19
C THR A 60 5.80 7.71 -8.91
N LEU A 61 5.20 8.71 -9.56
CA LEU A 61 5.50 10.13 -9.32
C LEU A 61 5.12 10.54 -7.89
N GLY A 62 3.97 10.10 -7.40
CA GLY A 62 3.53 10.31 -6.03
C GLY A 62 4.52 9.73 -5.02
N GLN A 63 5.01 8.50 -5.26
CA GLN A 63 6.07 7.91 -4.45
C GLN A 63 7.36 8.76 -4.49
N ALA A 64 7.79 9.21 -5.65
CA ALA A 64 8.98 10.05 -5.78
C ALA A 64 8.83 11.37 -5.00
N ILE A 65 7.65 12.00 -5.04
CA ILE A 65 7.35 13.21 -4.26
C ILE A 65 7.33 12.91 -2.75
N PHE A 66 6.79 11.76 -2.35
CA PHE A 66 6.73 11.33 -0.95
C PHE A 66 8.12 11.10 -0.33
N GLU A 67 9.05 10.60 -1.14
CA GLU A 67 10.44 10.33 -0.75
C GLU A 67 11.36 11.54 -0.88
N LYS A 68 10.97 12.52 -1.69
CA LYS A 68 11.75 13.72 -2.01
C LYS A 68 12.15 14.49 -0.76
N LEU A 69 13.43 14.88 -0.70
CA LEU A 69 13.94 15.82 0.28
C LEU A 69 13.60 17.25 -0.14
N TRP A 70 12.90 17.95 0.73
CA TRP A 70 12.60 19.37 0.60
C TRP A 70 13.66 20.21 1.33
N VAL A 71 13.79 21.46 0.92
CA VAL A 71 14.68 22.46 1.54
C VAL A 71 13.87 23.68 1.94
N SER A 72 14.35 24.40 2.95
CA SER A 72 13.71 25.64 3.41
C SER A 72 13.78 26.71 2.33
N ALA A 73 12.67 27.42 2.14
CA ALA A 73 12.59 28.57 1.26
C ALA A 73 13.31 29.78 1.90
N PRO A 74 13.95 30.66 1.09
CA PRO A 74 14.25 30.49 -0.33
C PRO A 74 15.53 29.66 -0.55
N ALA A 75 15.58 28.87 -1.62
CA ALA A 75 16.79 28.14 -2.02
C ALA A 75 17.00 28.17 -3.55
N SER A 76 18.23 27.94 -4.02
CA SER A 76 18.52 27.87 -5.46
C SER A 76 17.82 26.69 -6.15
N THR A 77 17.46 25.65 -5.40
CA THR A 77 16.72 24.48 -5.88
C THR A 77 15.20 24.72 -5.86
N ARG A 78 14.70 25.55 -6.79
CA ARG A 78 13.29 26.01 -6.84
C ARG A 78 12.21 24.93 -6.93
N SER A 79 12.55 23.72 -7.36
CA SER A 79 11.56 22.64 -7.41
C SER A 79 11.34 22.00 -6.05
N SER A 80 12.17 22.32 -5.04
CA SER A 80 12.22 21.67 -3.73
C SER A 80 12.20 22.66 -2.56
N ASP A 81 12.10 23.97 -2.81
CA ASP A 81 12.26 25.05 -1.83
C ASP A 81 10.94 25.45 -1.15
N GLY A 82 10.12 24.46 -0.80
CA GLY A 82 8.77 24.67 -0.25
C GLY A 82 8.65 24.51 1.27
N LEU A 83 9.72 24.21 2.01
CA LEU A 83 9.62 24.11 3.47
C LEU A 83 9.60 25.50 4.10
N GLY A 84 8.71 25.69 5.07
CA GLY A 84 8.71 26.86 5.94
C GLY A 84 9.92 26.89 6.89
N PRO A 85 10.09 27.98 7.65
CA PRO A 85 11.20 28.15 8.58
C PRO A 85 11.16 27.15 9.76
N LEU A 86 9.98 26.61 10.07
CA LEU A 86 9.79 25.57 11.08
C LEU A 86 9.24 24.30 10.42
N TYR A 87 9.97 23.20 10.58
CA TYR A 87 9.58 21.88 10.09
C TYR A 87 10.13 20.79 11.02
N ASN A 88 9.43 19.66 11.12
CA ASN A 88 9.87 18.52 11.92
C ASN A 88 10.71 17.53 11.10
N ALA A 89 10.41 17.38 9.81
CA ALA A 89 11.09 16.47 8.89
C ALA A 89 11.15 17.07 7.48
N ARG A 90 12.11 16.61 6.68
CA ARG A 90 12.37 17.13 5.33
C ARG A 90 11.76 16.29 4.20
N SER A 91 11.05 15.20 4.53
CA SER A 91 10.26 14.42 3.58
C SER A 91 9.12 13.70 4.28
N CYS A 92 8.08 13.31 3.53
CA CYS A 92 6.96 12.56 4.07
C CYS A 92 7.44 11.20 4.63
N ARG A 93 8.34 10.53 3.91
CA ARG A 93 8.92 9.24 4.30
C ARG A 93 9.72 9.27 5.62
N GLN A 94 10.25 10.43 6.05
CA GLN A 94 10.96 10.52 7.33
C GLN A 94 10.03 10.28 8.52
N CYS A 95 8.79 10.74 8.44
CA CYS A 95 7.76 10.42 9.44
C CYS A 95 7.04 9.10 9.11
N HIS A 96 6.89 8.75 7.83
CA HIS A 96 6.18 7.56 7.33
C HIS A 96 7.15 6.53 6.72
N ARG A 97 7.94 5.87 7.58
CA ARG A 97 8.91 4.86 7.16
C ARG A 97 8.22 3.74 6.38
N GLY A 98 8.77 3.37 5.21
CA GLY A 98 8.23 2.31 4.36
C GLY A 98 6.80 2.57 3.86
N ASN A 99 6.40 3.85 3.73
CA ASN A 99 5.03 4.29 3.41
C ASN A 99 3.97 3.82 4.43
N GLY A 100 4.41 3.44 5.63
CA GLY A 100 3.55 2.96 6.70
C GLY A 100 3.16 4.05 7.70
N ARG A 101 2.66 3.59 8.85
CA ARG A 101 2.45 4.45 10.01
C ARG A 101 3.78 4.97 10.55
N GLY A 102 3.73 6.13 11.19
CA GLY A 102 4.88 6.63 11.92
C GLY A 102 5.30 5.70 13.05
N VAL A 103 6.58 5.75 13.39
CA VAL A 103 7.22 4.84 14.35
C VAL A 103 7.67 5.65 15.56
N VAL A 104 7.39 5.15 16.77
CA VAL A 104 7.94 5.73 18.01
C VAL A 104 9.41 5.36 18.06
N ALA A 105 10.30 6.33 18.27
CA ALA A 105 11.69 6.02 18.53
C ALA A 105 11.79 5.38 19.92
N GLU A 106 12.47 4.23 20.01
CA GLU A 106 12.54 3.39 21.22
C GLU A 106 13.56 3.92 22.24
N GLY A 107 14.46 4.82 21.83
CA GLY A 107 15.52 5.36 22.66
C GLY A 107 15.81 6.83 22.36
N ASP A 108 16.53 7.45 23.28
CA ASP A 108 16.82 8.88 23.32
C ASP A 108 17.80 9.32 22.20
N ASP A 109 18.52 8.37 21.61
CA ASP A 109 19.47 8.56 20.51
C ASP A 109 18.79 8.62 19.13
N GLN A 110 17.49 8.27 19.05
CA GLN A 110 16.75 8.23 17.81
C GLN A 110 15.83 9.45 17.65
N PRO A 111 15.76 10.06 16.45
CA PRO A 111 14.94 11.24 16.23
C PRO A 111 13.45 10.91 16.31
N GLN A 112 12.73 11.61 17.19
CA GLN A 112 11.28 11.47 17.41
C GLN A 112 10.48 12.27 16.36
N LEU A 113 10.44 11.80 15.11
CA LEU A 113 9.83 12.54 13.98
C LEU A 113 8.34 12.26 13.78
N SER A 114 7.85 11.12 14.26
CA SER A 114 6.51 10.60 13.91
C SER A 114 5.39 11.06 14.84
N PHE A 115 5.70 11.79 15.92
CA PHE A 115 4.72 12.28 16.90
C PHE A 115 4.66 13.80 16.90
N VAL A 116 3.45 14.33 17.08
CA VAL A 116 3.22 15.76 17.31
C VAL A 116 2.48 15.89 18.63
N ALA A 117 3.12 16.52 19.61
CA ALA A 117 2.46 16.91 20.85
C ALA A 117 1.75 18.24 20.63
N LYS A 118 0.42 18.23 20.68
CA LYS A 118 -0.37 19.46 20.71
C LYS A 118 -0.58 19.87 22.16
N LEU A 119 0.20 20.85 22.61
CA LEU A 119 -0.06 21.56 23.85
C LEU A 119 -1.10 22.65 23.56
N SER A 120 -2.37 22.39 23.92
CA SER A 120 -3.36 23.46 23.95
C SER A 120 -3.32 24.16 25.31
N VAL A 121 -3.46 25.48 25.29
CA VAL A 121 -3.81 26.25 26.49
C VAL A 121 -5.15 25.71 27.01
N PRO A 122 -5.29 25.43 28.32
CA PRO A 122 -6.58 25.05 28.90
C PRO A 122 -7.68 26.08 28.63
#